data_AF-A0A3B4UQF2-F1
#
_entry.id   AF-A0A3B4UQF2-F1
#
_cell.length_a   1.000
_cell.length_b   1.000
_cell.length_c   1.000
_cell.angle_alpha   90.00
_cell.angle_beta   90.00
_cell.angle_gamma   90.00
#
_symmetry.space_group_name_H-M   'P 1'
#
loop_
_entity.id
_entity.type
_entity.pdbx_description
1 polymer ?
#
loop_
_entity_poly.entity_id
_entity_poly.type
_entity_poly.pdbx_seq_one_letter_code
_entity_poly.pdbx_strand_id
1 'polypeptide(L)'
;MVKDLHVCQHTASQDQRVRKLMETEIGTEPLFDSVTRSINTSCQKKEDIMLINATLGVYMSIFSSILQHSHDHTGTSTLLGQVPVSDRSKVKSWVKQLQEETKVLRRELVKVNNNQEDMLRELTKIKVDDPIDQRRALAEFQAVSRAASLLGNVSTATSSHPH
;
A
#
# COMPACT_ATOMS: atom_id res chain seq x y z
N MET A 1 -20.63 -38.10 36.48
CA MET A 1 -19.73 -37.01 36.88
C MET A 1 -18.47 -37.07 36.03
N VAL A 2 -18.29 -36.01 35.24
CA VAL A 2 -17.08 -35.51 34.55
C VAL A 2 -16.34 -36.46 33.60
N LYS A 3 -16.73 -36.38 32.32
CA LYS A 3 -15.79 -36.43 31.19
C LYS A 3 -15.41 -34.99 30.86
N ASP A 4 -14.27 -34.83 30.20
CA ASP A 4 -13.74 -33.60 29.58
C ASP A 4 -12.81 -32.75 30.45
N LEU A 5 -11.53 -33.15 30.46
CA LEU A 5 -10.43 -32.22 30.65
C LEU A 5 -9.14 -32.73 29.97
N HIS A 6 -9.14 -32.79 28.64
CA HIS A 6 -7.88 -32.96 27.89
C HIS A 6 -7.81 -32.28 26.52
N VAL A 7 -8.77 -31.43 26.20
CA VAL A 7 -8.70 -30.56 25.02
C VAL A 7 -8.41 -29.16 25.56
N CYS A 8 -7.23 -28.60 25.25
CA CYS A 8 -6.91 -27.15 25.16
C CYS A 8 -5.44 -26.75 25.48
N GLN A 9 -4.47 -27.67 25.55
CA GLN A 9 -3.06 -27.27 25.78
C GLN A 9 -2.16 -27.24 24.52
N HIS A 10 -2.62 -27.75 23.36
CA HIS A 10 -1.79 -27.78 22.15
C HIS A 10 -1.97 -26.61 21.19
N THR A 11 -3.03 -25.81 21.31
CA THR A 11 -3.35 -24.73 20.37
C THR A 11 -2.70 -23.38 20.72
N ALA A 12 -2.37 -23.14 22.01
CA ALA A 12 -1.77 -21.88 22.46
C ALA A 12 -0.29 -21.71 22.04
N SER A 13 0.45 -22.82 21.92
CA SER A 13 1.89 -22.79 21.58
C SER A 13 2.13 -22.54 20.09
N GLN A 14 1.21 -22.92 19.21
CA GLN A 14 1.37 -22.76 17.75
C GLN A 14 1.16 -21.31 17.28
N ASP A 15 0.21 -20.58 17.87
CA ASP A 15 -0.09 -19.19 17.50
C ASP A 15 1.06 -18.24 17.91
N GLN A 16 1.69 -18.52 19.05
CA GLN A 16 2.84 -17.76 19.53
C GLN A 16 4.10 -17.95 18.66
N ARG A 17 4.23 -19.05 17.92
CA ARG A 17 5.41 -19.32 17.07
C ARG A 17 5.33 -18.66 15.71
N VAL A 18 4.13 -18.54 15.13
CA VAL A 18 3.91 -17.69 13.95
C VAL A 18 4.18 -16.23 14.30
N ARG A 19 3.72 -15.77 15.48
CA ARG A 19 4.09 -14.45 16.03
C ARG A 19 5.60 -14.30 16.23
N LYS A 20 6.29 -15.35 16.69
CA LYS A 20 7.75 -15.29 16.93
C LYS A 20 8.58 -15.10 15.66
N LEU A 21 8.14 -15.63 14.51
CA LEU A 21 8.73 -15.29 13.20
C LEU A 21 8.54 -13.82 12.83
N MET A 22 7.56 -13.15 13.43
CA MET A 22 7.29 -11.72 13.27
C MET A 22 7.94 -10.85 14.36
N GLU A 23 8.62 -11.40 15.37
CA GLU A 23 8.99 -10.61 16.58
C GLU A 23 10.48 -10.37 16.76
N THR A 24 11.39 -11.19 16.22
CA THR A 24 12.80 -11.11 16.65
C THR A 24 13.62 -9.95 16.06
N GLU A 25 13.22 -9.34 14.94
CA GLU A 25 13.92 -8.18 14.33
C GLU A 25 12.96 -7.13 13.70
N ILE A 26 11.64 -7.31 13.83
CA ILE A 26 10.62 -6.44 13.21
C ILE A 26 10.41 -5.20 14.11
N GLY A 27 11.35 -4.26 14.10
CA GLY A 27 11.13 -3.01 14.83
C GLY A 27 12.30 -2.06 14.94
N THR A 28 13.54 -2.54 14.77
CA THR A 28 14.72 -1.66 14.85
C THR A 28 14.99 -0.92 13.54
N GLU A 29 14.73 -1.56 12.39
CA GLU A 29 14.92 -0.99 11.06
C GLU A 29 13.77 -1.36 10.11
N PRO A 30 12.68 -0.59 10.09
CA PRO A 30 11.55 -0.86 9.19
C PRO A 30 11.95 -0.62 7.73
N LEU A 31 11.75 -1.63 6.88
CA LEU A 31 12.14 -1.61 5.46
C LEU A 31 11.45 -0.53 4.61
N PHE A 32 10.24 -0.10 5.01
CA PHE A 32 9.39 0.78 4.20
C PHE A 32 8.87 2.02 4.96
N ASP A 33 9.40 2.33 6.14
CA ASP A 33 8.90 3.47 6.94
C ASP A 33 9.17 4.83 6.26
N SER A 34 10.29 4.95 5.54
CA SER A 34 10.57 6.14 4.74
C SER A 34 9.52 6.36 3.65
N VAL A 35 9.06 5.29 3.00
CA VAL A 35 8.01 5.34 1.97
C VAL A 35 6.68 5.76 2.57
N THR A 36 6.24 5.10 3.65
CA THR A 36 4.95 5.42 4.28
C THR A 36 4.92 6.84 4.83
N ARG A 37 6.01 7.29 5.45
CA ARG A 37 6.15 8.67 5.93
C ARG A 37 6.10 9.67 4.77
N SER A 38 6.85 9.43 3.70
CA SER A 38 6.86 10.30 2.52
C SER A 38 5.44 10.51 1.98
N ILE A 39 4.71 9.42 1.72
CA ILE A 39 3.35 9.47 1.17
C ILE A 39 2.39 10.20 2.11
N ASN A 40 2.46 9.95 3.42
CA ASN A 40 1.55 10.56 4.40
C ASN A 40 1.75 12.07 4.55
N THR A 41 2.95 12.56 4.26
CA THR A 41 3.29 14.00 4.35
C THR A 41 3.26 14.72 3.00
N SER A 42 3.08 13.97 1.91
CA SER A 42 3.18 14.49 0.55
C SER A 42 1.84 15.02 0.05
N CYS A 43 1.90 16.07 -0.79
CA CYS A 43 0.78 16.54 -1.60
C CYS A 43 0.92 16.10 -3.07
N GLN A 44 1.99 15.40 -3.42
CA GLN A 44 2.38 15.00 -4.77
C GLN A 44 1.76 13.64 -5.14
N LYS A 45 0.44 13.62 -5.31
CA LYS A 45 -0.33 12.38 -5.51
C LYS A 45 0.20 11.48 -6.64
N LYS A 46 0.71 12.06 -7.73
CA LYS A 46 1.21 11.27 -8.86
C LYS A 46 2.50 10.54 -8.50
N GLU A 47 3.45 11.25 -7.93
CA GLU A 47 4.72 10.73 -7.45
C GLU A 47 4.51 9.69 -6.34
N ASP A 48 3.56 9.95 -5.43
CA ASP A 48 3.16 9.01 -4.37
C ASP A 48 2.57 7.72 -4.94
N ILE A 49 1.71 7.81 -5.97
CA ILE A 49 1.14 6.65 -6.68
C ILE A 49 2.25 5.83 -7.34
N MET A 50 3.24 6.48 -7.96
CA MET A 50 4.38 5.78 -8.55
C MET A 50 5.22 5.07 -7.47
N LEU A 51 5.50 5.75 -6.36
CA LEU A 51 6.28 5.21 -5.25
C LEU A 51 5.59 4.02 -4.57
N ILE A 52 4.29 4.11 -4.29
CA ILE A 52 3.54 3.01 -3.69
C ILE A 52 3.42 1.83 -4.68
N ASN A 53 3.23 2.10 -5.97
CA ASN A 53 3.18 1.04 -6.98
C ASN A 53 4.55 0.32 -7.10
N ALA A 54 5.67 1.04 -7.02
CA ALA A 54 6.99 0.42 -6.97
C ALA A 54 7.16 -0.45 -5.71
N THR A 55 6.73 0.07 -4.55
CA THR A 55 6.77 -0.64 -3.26
C THR A 55 5.96 -1.93 -3.27
N LEU A 56 4.74 -1.91 -3.82
CA LEU A 56 3.93 -3.12 -4.02
C LEU A 56 4.61 -4.12 -4.97
N GLY A 57 5.47 -3.66 -5.88
CA GLY A 57 6.28 -4.52 -6.75
C GLY A 57 7.33 -5.29 -5.98
N VAL A 58 7.98 -4.64 -5.01
CA VAL A 58 8.92 -5.30 -4.09
C VAL A 58 8.21 -6.36 -3.26
N TYR A 59 7.02 -6.06 -2.71
CA TYR A 59 6.22 -7.07 -1.99
C TYR A 59 5.87 -8.27 -2.86
N MET A 60 5.45 -8.06 -4.12
CA MET A 60 5.19 -9.16 -5.06
C MET A 60 6.42 -10.07 -5.25
N SER A 61 7.62 -9.49 -5.38
CA SER A 61 8.87 -10.23 -5.50
C SER A 61 9.20 -11.01 -4.23
N ILE A 62 9.06 -10.39 -3.05
CA ILE A 62 9.26 -11.05 -1.75
C ILE A 62 8.32 -12.25 -1.59
N PHE A 63 7.03 -12.05 -1.84
CA PHE A 63 6.02 -13.12 -1.75
C PHE A 63 6.31 -14.25 -2.74
N SER A 64 6.73 -13.92 -3.97
CA SER A 64 7.12 -14.92 -4.97
C SER A 64 8.32 -15.74 -4.50
N SER A 65 9.35 -15.08 -3.95
CA SER A 65 10.54 -15.74 -3.40
C SER A 65 10.19 -16.68 -2.25
N ILE A 66 9.32 -16.25 -1.33
CA ILE A 66 8.83 -17.09 -0.22
C ILE A 66 8.14 -18.34 -0.75
N LEU A 67 7.33 -18.22 -1.80
CA LEU A 67 6.59 -19.35 -2.37
C LEU A 67 7.49 -20.30 -3.20
N GLN A 68 8.52 -19.77 -3.87
CA GLN A 68 9.42 -20.55 -4.73
C GLN A 68 10.41 -21.43 -3.94
N HIS A 69 10.92 -20.95 -2.80
CA HIS A 69 11.95 -21.64 -2.01
C HIS A 69 11.47 -22.89 -1.24
N SER A 70 10.39 -23.52 -1.68
CA SER A 70 9.80 -24.66 -0.98
C SER A 70 10.25 -26.03 -1.47
N HIS A 71 11.13 -26.08 -2.47
CA HIS A 71 11.64 -27.32 -3.09
C HIS A 71 13.04 -27.73 -2.62
N ASP A 72 13.80 -26.86 -1.97
CA ASP A 72 15.17 -27.20 -1.56
C ASP A 72 15.21 -27.83 -0.16
N HIS A 73 15.66 -29.09 -0.13
CA HIS A 73 15.71 -29.96 1.05
C HIS A 73 16.78 -29.56 2.10
N THR A 74 17.44 -28.41 1.93
CA THR A 74 18.48 -27.86 2.83
C THR A 74 17.92 -26.80 3.81
N GLY A 75 16.59 -26.69 3.90
CA GLY A 75 15.82 -25.55 4.41
C GLY A 75 15.88 -25.23 5.91
N THR A 76 16.93 -24.53 6.34
CA THR A 76 16.90 -23.68 7.55
C THR A 76 17.09 -22.19 7.26
N SER A 77 17.69 -21.81 6.12
CA SER A 77 17.96 -20.40 5.78
C SER A 77 16.75 -19.63 5.23
N THR A 78 15.69 -20.31 4.80
CA THR A 78 14.52 -19.68 4.16
C THR A 78 13.39 -19.47 5.17
N LEU A 79 12.52 -18.48 4.96
CA LEU A 79 11.38 -18.21 5.86
C LEU A 79 10.55 -19.47 6.12
N LEU A 80 10.18 -20.20 5.06
CA LEU A 80 9.43 -21.45 5.20
C LEU A 80 10.26 -22.58 5.83
N GLY A 81 11.59 -22.56 5.67
CA GLY A 81 12.50 -23.47 6.35
C GLY A 81 12.47 -23.31 7.88
N GLN A 82 12.36 -22.07 8.35
CA GLN A 82 12.25 -21.70 9.77
C GLN A 82 10.85 -21.93 10.37
N VAL A 83 9.83 -22.09 9.52
CA VAL A 83 8.46 -22.42 9.93
C VAL A 83 8.32 -23.93 10.17
N PRO A 84 7.64 -24.37 11.25
CA PRO A 84 7.32 -25.78 11.48
C PRO A 84 6.58 -26.40 10.28
N VAL A 85 6.92 -27.64 9.93
CA VAL A 85 6.36 -28.30 8.73
C VAL A 85 4.83 -28.31 8.72
N SER A 86 4.19 -28.47 9.90
CA SER A 86 2.73 -28.43 10.07
C SER A 86 2.10 -27.11 9.63
N ASP A 87 2.84 -26.00 9.73
CA ASP A 87 2.31 -24.65 9.57
C ASP A 87 2.68 -24.05 8.20
N ARG A 88 3.63 -24.67 7.49
CA ARG A 88 4.13 -24.21 6.18
C ARG A 88 3.02 -24.05 5.15
N SER A 89 2.04 -24.97 5.12
CA SER A 89 0.90 -24.90 4.19
C SER A 89 0.02 -23.67 4.46
N LYS A 90 -0.22 -23.37 5.74
CA LYS A 90 -0.98 -22.19 6.20
C LYS A 90 -0.25 -20.90 5.81
N VAL A 91 1.05 -20.82 6.07
CA VAL A 91 1.88 -19.66 5.68
C VAL A 91 1.86 -19.46 4.16
N LYS A 92 2.04 -20.52 3.37
CA LYS A 92 1.95 -20.44 1.90
C LYS A 92 0.58 -19.92 1.43
N SER A 93 -0.50 -20.40 2.04
CA SER A 93 -1.86 -19.94 1.72
C SER A 93 -2.04 -18.44 2.00
N TRP A 94 -1.55 -17.98 3.14
CA TRP A 94 -1.61 -16.57 3.51
C TRP A 94 -0.77 -15.68 2.59
N VAL A 95 0.46 -16.10 2.24
CA VAL A 95 1.31 -15.36 1.29
C VAL A 95 0.66 -15.28 -0.10
N LYS A 96 -0.02 -16.34 -0.56
CA LYS A 96 -0.81 -16.29 -1.81
C LYS A 96 -1.95 -15.27 -1.74
N GLN A 97 -2.65 -15.21 -0.62
CA GLN A 97 -3.72 -14.22 -0.42
C GLN A 97 -3.17 -12.79 -0.49
N LEU A 98 -2.06 -12.51 0.20
CA LEU A 98 -1.39 -11.20 0.16
C LEU A 98 -0.93 -10.84 -1.27
N GLN A 99 -0.50 -11.82 -2.05
CA GLN A 99 -0.16 -11.65 -3.46
C GLN A 99 -1.37 -11.20 -4.30
N GLU A 100 -2.53 -11.82 -4.11
CA GLU A 100 -3.75 -11.43 -4.82
C GLU A 100 -4.25 -10.05 -4.40
N GLU A 101 -4.24 -9.74 -3.10
CA GLU A 101 -4.56 -8.40 -2.58
C GLU A 101 -3.63 -7.33 -3.18
N THR A 102 -2.34 -7.62 -3.27
CA THR A 102 -1.34 -6.72 -3.89
C THR A 102 -1.63 -6.48 -5.37
N LYS A 103 -2.01 -7.51 -6.13
CA LYS A 103 -2.40 -7.37 -7.54
C LYS A 103 -3.64 -6.49 -7.70
N VAL A 104 -4.64 -6.66 -6.84
CA VAL A 104 -5.84 -5.81 -6.82
C VAL A 104 -5.45 -4.35 -6.58
N LEU A 105 -4.68 -4.07 -5.54
CA LEU A 105 -4.22 -2.71 -5.21
C LEU A 105 -3.47 -2.05 -6.36
N ARG A 106 -2.53 -2.77 -6.99
CA ARG A 106 -1.78 -2.24 -8.15
C ARG A 106 -2.69 -1.88 -9.33
N ARG A 107 -3.71 -2.71 -9.61
CA ARG A 107 -4.68 -2.41 -10.68
C ARG A 107 -5.49 -1.14 -10.38
N GLU A 108 -5.93 -0.96 -9.14
CA GLU A 108 -6.67 0.24 -8.74
C GLU A 108 -5.79 1.50 -8.81
N LEU A 109 -4.53 1.42 -8.42
CA LEU A 109 -3.57 2.54 -8.54
C LEU A 109 -3.37 2.99 -9.99
N VAL A 110 -3.28 2.04 -10.93
CA VAL A 110 -3.18 2.35 -12.37
C VAL A 110 -4.42 3.10 -12.86
N LYS A 111 -5.63 2.70 -12.43
CA LYS A 111 -6.87 3.41 -12.79
C LYS A 111 -6.86 4.86 -12.29
N VAL A 112 -6.45 5.08 -11.04
CA VAL A 112 -6.39 6.43 -10.45
C VAL A 112 -5.41 7.32 -11.23
N ASN A 113 -4.25 6.77 -11.62
CA ASN A 113 -3.27 7.52 -12.42
C ASN A 113 -3.80 7.87 -13.82
N ASN A 114 -4.50 6.94 -14.49
CA ASN A 114 -5.04 7.16 -15.83
C ASN A 114 -6.17 8.21 -15.84
N ASN A 115 -7.00 8.28 -14.79
CA ASN A 115 -8.06 9.29 -14.70
C ASN A 115 -7.52 10.73 -14.78
N GLN A 116 -6.34 10.99 -14.23
CA GLN A 116 -5.74 12.32 -14.29
C GLN A 116 -5.28 12.70 -15.71
N GLU A 117 -4.71 11.74 -16.46
CA GLU A 117 -4.33 11.95 -17.86
C GLU A 117 -5.56 12.17 -18.76
N ASP A 118 -6.63 11.41 -18.52
CA ASP A 118 -7.91 11.61 -19.21
C ASP A 118 -8.48 13.01 -18.95
N MET A 119 -8.48 13.48 -17.69
CA MET A 119 -8.92 14.83 -17.35
C MET A 119 -8.08 15.92 -18.05
N LEU A 120 -6.75 15.78 -18.07
CA LEU A 120 -5.86 16.71 -18.77
C LEU A 120 -6.15 16.74 -20.27
N ARG A 121 -6.41 15.58 -20.87
CA ARG A 121 -6.78 15.47 -22.28
C ARG A 121 -8.12 16.15 -22.56
N GLU A 122 -9.12 16.03 -21.69
CA GLU A 122 -10.40 16.74 -21.88
C GLU A 122 -10.22 18.27 -21.84
N LEU A 123 -9.31 18.79 -21.01
CA LEU A 123 -9.02 20.24 -20.99
C LEU A 123 -8.47 20.75 -22.33
N THR A 124 -7.70 19.94 -23.06
CA THR A 124 -7.18 20.32 -24.40
C THR A 124 -8.26 20.45 -25.47
N LYS A 125 -9.47 19.94 -25.22
CA LYS A 125 -10.59 20.04 -26.16
C LYS A 125 -11.39 21.34 -26.04
N ILE A 126 -11.13 22.13 -24.99
CA ILE A 126 -11.81 23.41 -24.76
C ILE A 126 -11.41 24.38 -25.87
N LYS A 127 -12.41 25.00 -26.52
CA LYS A 127 -12.16 25.98 -27.59
C LYS A 127 -12.06 27.36 -26.97
N VAL A 128 -10.84 27.81 -26.69
CA VAL A 128 -10.59 29.08 -25.97
C VAL A 128 -11.16 30.32 -26.68
N ASP A 129 -11.33 30.25 -27.99
CA ASP A 129 -11.90 31.33 -28.81
C ASP A 129 -13.41 31.21 -29.05
N ASP A 130 -14.04 30.13 -28.57
CA ASP A 130 -15.47 29.91 -28.72
C ASP A 130 -16.27 30.70 -27.65
N PRO A 131 -17.23 31.56 -28.04
CA PRO A 131 -17.98 32.38 -27.09
C PRO A 131 -18.81 31.61 -26.06
N ILE A 132 -19.22 30.36 -26.35
CA ILE A 132 -19.96 29.51 -25.40
C ILE A 132 -18.99 28.98 -24.35
N ASP A 133 -17.85 28.44 -24.76
CA ASP A 133 -16.83 27.93 -23.83
C ASP A 133 -16.26 29.06 -22.94
N GLN A 134 -16.06 30.27 -23.48
CA GLN A 134 -15.68 31.45 -22.70
C GLN A 134 -16.70 31.80 -21.61
N ARG A 135 -18.00 31.80 -21.93
CA ARG A 135 -19.07 32.06 -20.94
C ARG A 135 -19.11 31.00 -19.86
N ARG A 136 -18.94 29.72 -20.21
CA ARG A 136 -18.87 28.61 -19.26
C ARG A 136 -17.68 28.76 -18.32
N ALA A 137 -16.50 29.04 -18.86
CA ALA A 137 -15.29 29.27 -18.07
C ALA A 137 -15.47 30.43 -17.08
N LEU A 138 -16.08 31.55 -17.51
CA LEU A 138 -16.37 32.68 -16.62
C LEU A 138 -17.35 32.32 -15.50
N ALA A 139 -18.39 31.54 -15.80
CA ALA A 139 -19.36 31.09 -14.80
C ALA A 139 -18.75 30.15 -13.74
N GLU A 140 -17.77 29.33 -14.14
CA GLU A 140 -17.15 28.33 -13.27
C GLU A 140 -15.89 28.84 -12.55
N PHE A 141 -15.33 29.98 -12.97
CA PHE A 141 -14.04 30.48 -12.48
C PHE A 141 -13.96 30.63 -10.96
N GLN A 142 -15.03 31.09 -10.30
CA GLN A 142 -15.05 31.24 -8.83
C GLN A 142 -14.83 29.90 -8.11
N ALA A 143 -15.38 28.81 -8.63
CA ALA A 143 -15.19 27.48 -8.05
C ALA A 143 -13.73 27.02 -8.22
N VAL A 144 -13.16 27.21 -9.41
CA VAL A 144 -11.75 26.88 -9.70
C VAL A 144 -10.80 27.71 -8.82
N SER A 145 -11.06 29.01 -8.67
CA SER A 145 -10.27 29.91 -7.83
C SER A 145 -10.28 29.50 -6.35
N ARG A 146 -11.45 29.11 -5.80
CA ARG A 146 -11.54 28.57 -4.44
C ARG A 146 -10.75 27.26 -4.30
N ALA A 147 -10.89 26.34 -5.25
CA ALA A 147 -10.15 25.09 -5.23
C ALA A 147 -8.63 25.32 -5.28
N ALA A 148 -8.16 26.23 -6.14
CA ALA A 148 -6.74 26.59 -6.23
C ALA A 148 -6.21 27.23 -4.93
N SER A 149 -7.02 28.09 -4.29
CA SER A 149 -6.65 28.74 -3.02
C SER A 149 -6.47 27.75 -1.87
N LEU A 150 -7.31 26.69 -1.83
CA LEU A 150 -7.17 25.63 -0.84
C LEU A 150 -5.85 24.87 -0.99
N LEU A 151 -5.39 24.64 -2.22
CA LEU A 151 -4.10 24.01 -2.47
C LEU A 151 -2.92 24.93 -2.09
N GLY A 152 -3.06 26.24 -2.31
CA GLY A 152 -2.05 27.24 -1.93
C GLY A 152 -1.88 27.39 -0.41
N ASN A 153 -2.99 27.44 0.34
CA ASN A 153 -2.96 27.67 1.79
C ASN A 153 -2.52 26.45 2.62
N VAL A 154 -2.61 25.24 2.07
CA VAL A 154 -2.02 24.04 2.68
C VAL A 154 -0.49 24.16 2.78
N SER A 155 0.14 24.94 1.89
CA SER A 155 1.59 25.16 1.91
C SER A 155 2.06 26.15 2.98
N THR A 156 1.16 26.98 3.53
CA THR A 156 1.52 28.04 4.51
C THR A 156 1.17 27.69 5.95
N ALA A 157 0.40 26.62 6.20
CA ALA A 157 -0.04 26.25 7.54
C ALA A 157 1.02 25.49 8.37
N THR A 158 2.19 25.17 7.82
CA THR A 158 3.30 24.52 8.56
C THR A 158 4.40 25.47 9.03
N SER A 159 4.34 26.77 8.71
CA SER A 159 5.29 27.77 9.22
C SER A 159 4.61 28.79 10.14
N SER A 160 4.22 28.38 11.34
CA SER A 160 4.00 29.34 12.43
C SER A 160 4.10 28.64 13.79
N HIS A 161 5.32 28.57 14.32
CA HIS A 161 5.54 28.55 15.77
C HIS A 161 5.80 30.00 16.19
N PRO A 162 5.02 30.58 17.11
CA PRO A 162 5.36 31.85 17.73
C PRO A 162 6.38 31.65 18.85
N HIS A 163 7.22 32.67 19.03
CA HIS A 163 8.28 32.81 20.02
C HIS A 163 7.85 32.63 21.47
#